data_AF-A0A7W5KXV4-F1
#
_entry.id   AF-A0A7W5KXV4-F1
#
_cell.length_a   1.000
_cell.length_b   1.000
_cell.length_c   1.000
_cell.angle_alpha   90.00
_cell.angle_beta   90.00
_cell.angle_gamma   90.00
#
_symmetry.space_group_name_H-M   'P 1'
#
loop_
_entity.id
_entity.type
_entity.pdbx_description
1 polymer ?
#
loop_
_entity_poly.entity_id
_entity_poly.type
_entity_poly.pdbx_seq_one_letter_code
_entity_poly.pdbx_strand_id
1 'polypeptide(L)'
;MPEKTATIPDTPLFDRAGSIRGYRLNKMAMALGQPENREAFKADEDTYLARFGLSDEEKAAVKSRNWHEMVRLGGNLFFILKIAAVDPTPITEIGAAQAGMSHEGFLYERLGKKKNG
;
A
#
# COMPACT_ATOMS: atom_id res chain seq x y z
N MET A 1 -12.10 -31.16 -1.71
CA MET A 1 -11.39 -31.09 -0.42
C MET A 1 -11.53 -29.67 0.08
N PRO A 2 -11.84 -29.39 1.36
CA PRO A 2 -11.85 -28.02 1.83
C PRO A 2 -10.40 -27.54 1.86
N GLU A 3 -10.11 -26.53 1.04
CA GLU A 3 -8.82 -25.83 1.08
C GLU A 3 -8.73 -25.15 2.43
N LYS A 4 -7.84 -25.65 3.30
CA LYS A 4 -7.59 -25.07 4.61
C LYS A 4 -6.87 -23.74 4.34
N THR A 5 -7.62 -22.64 4.22
CA THR A 5 -7.02 -21.30 4.10
C THR A 5 -6.10 -21.11 5.30
N ALA A 6 -4.79 -21.13 5.05
CA ALA A 6 -3.81 -20.87 6.09
C ALA A 6 -4.09 -19.46 6.61
N THR A 7 -4.37 -19.33 7.90
CA THR A 7 -4.57 -18.03 8.54
C THR A 7 -3.39 -17.78 9.46
N ILE A 8 -2.66 -16.69 9.23
CA ILE A 8 -1.71 -16.15 10.19
C ILE A 8 -2.44 -14.98 10.86
N PRO A 9 -2.58 -14.96 12.20
CA PRO A 9 -3.22 -13.86 12.91
C PRO A 9 -2.67 -12.51 12.49
N ASP A 10 -3.57 -11.54 12.29
CA ASP A 10 -3.26 -10.15 11.93
C ASP A 10 -2.41 -9.97 10.65
N THR A 11 -2.29 -11.01 9.82
CA THR A 11 -1.51 -10.96 8.58
C THR A 11 -2.43 -11.22 7.38
N PRO A 12 -2.82 -10.17 6.64
CA PRO A 12 -3.56 -10.35 5.40
C PRO A 12 -2.69 -11.08 4.38
N LEU A 13 -3.12 -12.27 3.98
CA LEU A 13 -2.43 -13.04 2.95
C LEU A 13 -2.81 -12.54 1.55
N PHE A 14 -1.79 -12.38 0.70
CA PHE A 14 -2.00 -12.11 -0.72
C PHE A 14 -2.22 -13.42 -1.49
N ASP A 15 -3.39 -14.03 -1.28
CA ASP A 15 -3.83 -15.22 -1.98
C ASP A 15 -4.52 -14.87 -3.32
N ARG A 16 -5.05 -15.90 -4.01
CA ARG A 16 -5.77 -15.71 -5.27
C ARG A 16 -6.96 -14.76 -5.13
N ALA A 17 -7.72 -14.83 -4.04
CA ALA A 17 -8.87 -13.98 -3.81
C ALA A 17 -8.45 -12.52 -3.58
N GLY A 18 -7.40 -12.28 -2.78
CA GLY A 18 -6.79 -10.97 -2.57
C GLY A 18 -6.24 -10.36 -3.85
N SER A 19 -5.56 -11.18 -4.67
CA SER A 19 -5.03 -10.76 -5.97
C SER A 19 -6.14 -10.27 -6.92
N ILE A 20 -7.29 -10.96 -6.94
CA ILE A 20 -8.45 -10.55 -7.74
C ILE A 20 -9.08 -9.27 -7.18
N ARG A 21 -9.28 -9.20 -5.85
CA ARG A 21 -9.87 -8.00 -5.20
C ARG A 21 -9.06 -6.74 -5.49
N GLY A 22 -7.75 -6.80 -5.28
CA GLY A 22 -6.85 -5.65 -5.46
C GLY A 22 -6.28 -5.48 -6.86
N TYR A 23 -6.77 -6.20 -7.88
CA TYR A 23 -6.16 -6.20 -9.22
C TYR A 23 -5.98 -4.78 -9.78
N ARG A 24 -7.00 -3.93 -9.62
CA ARG A 24 -7.02 -2.55 -10.14
C ARG A 24 -5.99 -1.68 -9.42
N LEU A 25 -6.02 -1.67 -8.09
CA LEU A 25 -5.04 -1.00 -7.25
C LEU A 25 -3.59 -1.42 -7.57
N ASN A 26 -3.34 -2.73 -7.63
CA ASN A 26 -2.01 -3.28 -7.90
C ASN A 26 -1.50 -2.90 -9.30
N LYS A 27 -2.37 -2.98 -10.32
CA LYS A 27 -2.04 -2.59 -11.70
C LYS A 27 -1.74 -1.10 -11.81
N MET A 28 -2.53 -0.26 -11.13
CA MET A 28 -2.31 1.19 -11.06
C MET A 28 -0.95 1.51 -10.45
N ALA A 29 -0.64 0.94 -9.29
CA ALA A 29 0.61 1.21 -8.60
C ALA A 29 1.81 0.71 -9.42
N MET A 30 1.72 -0.47 -10.06
CA MET A 30 2.78 -0.98 -10.94
C MET A 30 3.07 -0.06 -12.14
N ALA A 31 2.07 0.62 -12.69
CA ALA A 31 2.25 1.53 -13.80
C ALA A 31 3.16 2.73 -13.45
N LEU A 32 3.24 3.11 -12.18
CA LEU A 32 4.13 4.19 -11.69
C LEU A 32 5.63 3.85 -11.78
N GLY A 33 5.98 2.61 -12.16
CA GLY A 33 7.35 2.28 -12.54
C GLY A 33 7.85 3.11 -13.74
N GLN A 34 6.94 3.53 -14.63
CA GLN A 34 7.28 4.35 -15.79
C GLN A 34 7.26 5.85 -15.44
N PRO A 35 8.26 6.65 -15.86
CA PRO A 35 8.32 8.08 -15.58
C PRO A 35 7.09 8.87 -16.01
N GLU A 36 6.55 8.58 -17.19
CA GLU A 36 5.42 9.31 -17.78
C GLU A 36 4.15 9.14 -16.94
N ASN A 37 3.99 7.96 -16.31
CA ASN A 37 2.88 7.70 -15.42
C ASN A 37 3.02 8.41 -14.07
N ARG A 38 4.26 8.60 -13.58
CA ARG A 38 4.49 9.42 -12.38
C ARG A 38 4.17 10.88 -12.63
N GLU A 39 4.56 11.42 -13.79
CA GLU A 39 4.23 12.79 -14.15
C GLU A 39 2.72 12.98 -14.35
N ALA A 40 2.05 12.01 -14.98
CA ALA A 40 0.59 12.03 -15.10
C ALA A 40 -0.13 11.95 -13.73
N PHE A 41 0.35 11.11 -12.82
CA PHE A 41 -0.19 11.01 -11.46
C PHE A 41 -0.03 12.33 -10.69
N LYS A 42 1.14 12.97 -10.77
CA LYS A 42 1.41 14.26 -10.11
C LYS A 42 0.58 15.41 -10.68
N ALA A 43 0.32 15.39 -11.99
CA ALA A 43 -0.44 16.44 -12.66
C ALA A 43 -1.92 16.43 -12.25
N ASP A 44 -2.53 15.24 -12.18
CA ASP A 44 -3.92 15.07 -11.75
C ASP A 44 -4.13 13.64 -11.23
N GLU A 45 -4.06 13.49 -9.91
CA GLU A 45 -4.20 12.20 -9.25
C GLU A 45 -5.60 11.59 -9.50
N ASP A 46 -6.67 12.39 -9.44
CA ASP A 46 -8.04 11.89 -9.63
C ASP A 46 -8.26 11.34 -11.04
N THR A 47 -7.82 12.09 -12.06
CA THR A 47 -7.89 11.64 -13.46
C THR A 47 -7.02 10.40 -13.69
N TYR A 48 -5.82 10.35 -13.09
CA TYR A 48 -4.94 9.18 -13.22
C TYR A 48 -5.58 7.93 -12.60
N LEU A 49 -6.12 8.01 -11.38
CA LEU A 49 -6.76 6.88 -10.71
C LEU A 49 -8.02 6.41 -11.45
N ALA A 50 -8.79 7.32 -12.03
CA ALA A 50 -9.99 7.00 -12.82
C ALA A 50 -9.68 6.10 -14.03
N ARG A 51 -8.52 6.28 -14.68
CA ARG A 51 -8.08 5.45 -15.83
C ARG A 51 -7.94 3.96 -15.52
N PHE A 52 -7.72 3.61 -14.25
CA PHE A 52 -7.57 2.22 -13.80
C PHE A 52 -8.86 1.64 -13.21
N GLY A 53 -9.95 2.42 -13.13
CA GLY A 53 -11.25 1.97 -12.65
C GLY A 53 -11.27 1.59 -11.16
N LEU A 54 -10.41 2.21 -10.35
CA LEU A 54 -10.42 2.02 -8.90
C LEU A 54 -11.82 2.34 -8.33
N SER A 55 -12.24 1.54 -7.36
CA SER A 55 -13.37 1.84 -6.49
C SER A 55 -13.12 3.11 -5.67
N ASP A 56 -14.17 3.67 -5.10
CA ASP A 56 -14.04 4.89 -4.29
C ASP A 56 -13.24 4.64 -3.00
N GLU A 57 -13.33 3.45 -2.41
CA GLU A 57 -12.48 3.02 -1.28
C GLU A 57 -10.99 2.94 -1.68
N GLU A 58 -10.68 2.32 -2.82
CA GLU A 58 -9.29 2.25 -3.31
C GLU A 58 -8.74 3.64 -3.61
N LYS A 59 -9.53 4.53 -4.24
CA LYS A 59 -9.12 5.92 -4.49
C LYS A 59 -8.85 6.66 -3.19
N ALA A 60 -9.75 6.57 -2.21
CA ALA A 60 -9.60 7.21 -0.92
C ALA A 60 -8.35 6.72 -0.19
N ALA A 61 -8.09 5.40 -0.22
CA ALA A 61 -6.90 4.80 0.38
C ALA A 61 -5.60 5.30 -0.29
N VAL A 62 -5.57 5.37 -1.62
CA VAL A 62 -4.43 5.91 -2.36
C VAL A 62 -4.22 7.38 -2.02
N LYS A 63 -5.23 8.24 -2.19
CA LYS A 63 -5.15 9.69 -1.98
C LYS A 63 -4.73 10.08 -0.57
N SER A 64 -5.17 9.33 0.44
CA SER A 64 -4.78 9.55 1.84
C SER A 64 -3.45 8.88 2.21
N ARG A 65 -2.80 8.19 1.27
CA ARG A 65 -1.62 7.33 1.49
C ARG A 65 -1.85 6.36 2.66
N ASN A 66 -3.08 5.85 2.80
CA ASN A 66 -3.43 4.88 3.82
C ASN A 66 -2.94 3.49 3.41
N TRP A 67 -1.68 3.21 3.73
CA TRP A 67 -1.00 1.96 3.39
C TRP A 67 -1.71 0.72 3.97
N HIS A 68 -2.20 0.81 5.20
CA HIS A 68 -2.93 -0.29 5.83
C HIS A 68 -4.19 -0.63 5.04
N GLU A 69 -4.96 0.40 4.68
CA GLU A 69 -6.18 0.23 3.91
C GLU A 69 -5.92 -0.29 2.50
N MET A 70 -4.88 0.20 1.83
CA MET A 70 -4.46 -0.34 0.53
C MET A 70 -4.20 -1.85 0.61
N VAL A 71 -3.56 -2.35 1.68
CA VAL A 71 -3.35 -3.80 1.88
C VAL A 71 -4.66 -4.52 2.20
N ARG A 72 -5.52 -3.96 3.06
CA ARG A 72 -6.85 -4.52 3.38
C ARG A 72 -7.70 -4.70 2.11
N LEU A 73 -7.63 -3.76 1.18
CA LEU A 73 -8.34 -3.78 -0.11
C LEU A 73 -7.72 -4.75 -1.15
N GLY A 74 -6.65 -5.48 -0.80
CA GLY A 74 -5.99 -6.45 -1.69
C GLY A 74 -4.76 -5.90 -2.41
N GLY A 75 -4.28 -4.72 -2.01
CA GLY A 75 -2.97 -4.21 -2.44
C GLY A 75 -1.84 -5.10 -1.93
N ASN A 76 -1.02 -5.61 -2.83
CA ASN A 76 0.24 -6.24 -2.44
C ASN A 76 1.25 -5.15 -2.08
N LEU A 77 1.91 -5.26 -0.92
CA LEU A 77 2.87 -4.27 -0.45
C LEU A 77 3.93 -3.92 -1.50
N PHE A 78 4.46 -4.90 -2.23
CA PHE A 78 5.48 -4.66 -3.26
C PHE A 78 4.95 -3.88 -4.47
N PHE A 79 3.66 -3.98 -4.79
CA PHE A 79 3.05 -3.19 -5.86
C PHE A 79 2.75 -1.77 -5.39
N ILE A 80 2.07 -1.60 -4.25
CA ILE A 80 1.66 -0.28 -3.77
C ILE A 80 2.84 0.61 -3.38
N LEU A 81 3.99 0.03 -2.99
CA LEU A 81 5.22 0.78 -2.71
C LEU A 81 5.71 1.65 -3.88
N LYS A 82 5.26 1.39 -5.12
CA LYS A 82 5.59 2.24 -6.28
C LYS A 82 4.98 3.65 -6.16
N ILE A 83 3.95 3.84 -5.35
CA ILE A 83 3.41 5.17 -5.01
C ILE A 83 4.47 6.03 -4.32
N ALA A 84 5.39 5.42 -3.55
CA ALA A 84 6.49 6.14 -2.90
C ALA A 84 7.52 6.70 -3.90
N ALA A 85 7.46 6.34 -5.19
CA ALA A 85 8.26 6.97 -6.24
C ALA A 85 7.67 8.32 -6.70
N VAL A 86 6.41 8.60 -6.37
CA VAL A 86 5.76 9.89 -6.59
C VAL A 86 5.86 10.74 -5.34
N ASP A 87 5.47 10.18 -4.19
CA ASP A 87 5.53 10.83 -2.88
C ASP A 87 6.44 10.02 -1.94
N PRO A 88 7.73 10.40 -1.84
CA PRO A 88 8.69 9.67 -1.02
C PRO A 88 8.20 9.51 0.42
N THR A 89 7.90 8.27 0.79
CA THR A 89 7.50 7.89 2.14
C THR A 89 8.54 6.91 2.69
N PRO A 90 9.16 7.18 3.86
CA PRO A 90 10.10 6.25 4.46
C PRO A 90 9.48 4.86 4.65
N ILE A 91 10.20 3.80 4.28
CA ILE A 91 9.72 2.42 4.42
C ILE A 91 9.34 2.06 5.87
N THR A 92 9.95 2.75 6.84
CA THR A 92 9.64 2.60 8.26
C THR A 92 8.32 3.26 8.67
N GLU A 93 7.88 4.34 8.00
CA GLU A 93 6.54 4.91 8.20
C GLU A 93 5.47 3.98 7.63
N ILE A 94 5.74 3.40 6.45
CA ILE A 94 4.86 2.41 5.84
C ILE A 94 4.76 1.16 6.73
N GLY A 95 5.89 0.70 7.27
CA GLY A 95 5.93 -0.40 8.25
C GLY A 95 5.16 -0.09 9.53
N ALA A 96 5.28 1.13 10.06
CA ALA A 96 4.52 1.58 11.22
C ALA A 96 3.01 1.60 10.94
N ALA A 97 2.60 2.11 9.78
CA ALA A 97 1.20 2.10 9.34
C ALA A 97 0.64 0.68 9.23
N GLN A 98 1.40 -0.27 8.67
CA GLN A 98 0.99 -1.69 8.63
C GLN A 98 0.85 -2.30 10.03
N ALA A 99 1.73 -1.92 10.95
CA ALA A 99 1.72 -2.40 12.33
C ALA A 99 0.68 -1.70 13.23
N GLY A 100 -0.01 -0.67 12.73
CA GLY A 100 -0.92 0.15 13.55
C GLY A 100 -0.20 0.94 14.64
N MET A 101 1.07 1.31 14.42
CA MET A 101 1.94 1.98 15.38
C MET A 101 2.23 3.42 14.94
N SER A 102 2.57 4.30 15.88
CA SER A 102 3.24 5.55 15.54
C SER A 102 4.62 5.24 14.93
N HIS A 103 5.12 6.13 14.07
CA HIS A 103 6.44 5.94 13.47
C HIS A 103 7.54 5.85 14.53
N GLU A 104 7.50 6.71 15.55
CA GLU A 104 8.43 6.65 16.68
C GLU A 104 8.37 5.31 17.41
N GLY A 105 7.17 4.85 17.77
CA GLY A 105 6.98 3.57 18.45
C GLY A 105 7.48 2.40 17.62
N PHE A 106 7.24 2.42 16.30
CA PHE A 106 7.77 1.40 15.40
C PHE A 106 9.30 1.40 15.35
N LEU A 107 9.94 2.57 15.26
CA LEU A 107 11.40 2.67 15.27
C LEU A 107 12.00 2.14 16.58
N TYR A 108 11.38 2.45 17.72
CA TYR A 108 11.88 2.03 19.03
C TYR A 108 11.60 0.55 19.31
N GLU A 109 10.34 0.14 19.26
CA GLU A 109 9.90 -1.18 19.73
C GLU A 109 10.15 -2.30 18.72
N ARG A 110 10.03 -2.02 17.41
CA ARG A 110 10.22 -3.05 16.37
C ARG A 110 11.62 -3.06 15.78
N LEU A 111 12.25 -1.90 15.63
CA LEU A 111 13.57 -1.79 15.01
C LEU A 111 14.71 -1.54 16.01
N GLY A 112 14.40 -1.39 17.31
CA GLY A 112 15.42 -1.21 18.35
C GLY A 112 16.24 0.08 18.23
N LYS A 113 15.74 1.09 17.51
CA LYS A 113 16.43 2.38 17.39
C LYS A 113 16.28 3.15 18.71
N LYS A 114 17.39 3.29 19.44
CA LYS A 114 17.43 4.08 20.67
C LYS A 114 17.34 5.58 20.34
N LYS A 115 16.52 6.35 21.07
CA LYS A 115 16.67 7.81 21.14
C LYS A 115 17.98 8.09 21.86
N ASN A 116 19.00 8.53 21.14
CA ASN A 116 20.13 9.18 21.79
C ASN A 116 19.61 10.53 22.27
N GLY A 117 19.54 10.71 23.59
CA GLY A 117 19.19 11.99 24.22
C GLY A 117 20.25 13.05 24.00
#